data_AF-A0A2P7B475-F1
#
_entry.id   AF-A0A2P7B475-F1
#
_cell.length_a   1.000
_cell.length_b   1.000
_cell.length_c   1.000
_cell.angle_alpha   90.00
_cell.angle_beta   90.00
_cell.angle_gamma   90.00
#
_symmetry.space_group_name_H-M   'P 1'
#
loop_
_entity.id
_entity.type
_entity.pdbx_description
1 polymer ?
#
loop_
_entity_poly.entity_id
_entity_poly.type
_entity_poly.pdbx_seq_one_letter_code
_entity_poly.pdbx_strand_id
1 'polypeptide(L)'
;MTIGVRAFALVVAALFSGGPTFAESEFQSPWSNKERAIVLDGYEQNSFNLAEIVRDERVAGFIHKGSDGMPANYHCTRIRDPMQQELCKRIWRNYSVSRELYQTRRALAKALGLKWGAYHLGRPGNPIEQANHFIDYTEPTADELIAIDIENNDPEKFMSLRDAEIFAEHVKFRAGRYPILYTNGITAKYIADHRLEFPILSRLPLWYARYESDIAPHFPKGNWQDYALWQFTSQSNCNKQRCPYRPPGTNRDIDVNIADMTVPELKRAWPFGELVKAIPPNDLPKPDTKPVSQPNVLVASARPLLTVNSGGKAAVDGTMTASVLLQPISRFRAKTLTVDALSASLSRSVAHQMDHINRYPIFAVSPACLKKVGSTLEVTDLIRHPALTPFL
;
A
#
# COMPACT_ATOMS: atom_id res chain seq x y z
N MET A 1 -80.82 -41.13 -18.11
CA MET A 1 -79.65 -41.33 -18.99
C MET A 1 -78.58 -40.34 -18.60
N THR A 2 -77.42 -40.88 -18.30
CA THR A 2 -76.22 -40.26 -17.71
C THR A 2 -75.50 -39.34 -18.70
N ILE A 3 -75.24 -38.08 -18.32
CA ILE A 3 -74.18 -37.26 -18.92
C ILE A 3 -73.41 -36.59 -17.78
N GLY A 4 -72.25 -37.16 -17.46
CA GLY A 4 -71.29 -36.59 -16.52
C GLY A 4 -70.42 -35.55 -17.23
N VAL A 5 -70.39 -34.33 -16.70
CA VAL A 5 -69.43 -33.31 -17.10
C VAL A 5 -68.17 -33.52 -16.25
N ARG A 6 -67.11 -34.01 -16.88
CA ARG A 6 -65.78 -34.16 -16.26
C ARG A 6 -65.13 -32.78 -16.14
N ALA A 7 -64.84 -32.36 -14.90
CA ALA A 7 -63.97 -31.24 -14.62
C ALA A 7 -62.52 -31.59 -15.01
N PHE A 8 -61.94 -30.83 -15.93
CA PHE A 8 -60.51 -30.90 -16.25
C PHE A 8 -59.76 -29.97 -15.30
N ALA A 9 -59.13 -30.52 -14.27
CA ALA A 9 -58.19 -29.80 -13.43
C ALA A 9 -56.82 -29.79 -14.13
N LEU A 10 -56.40 -28.63 -14.63
CA LEU A 10 -55.03 -28.38 -15.09
C LEU A 10 -54.12 -28.23 -13.87
N VAL A 11 -53.40 -29.28 -13.52
CA VAL A 11 -52.27 -29.22 -12.59
C VAL A 11 -51.06 -28.70 -13.37
N VAL A 12 -50.74 -27.42 -13.22
CA VAL A 12 -49.46 -26.87 -13.67
C VAL A 12 -48.42 -27.24 -12.61
N ALA A 13 -47.68 -28.31 -12.87
CA ALA A 13 -46.48 -28.64 -12.10
C ALA A 13 -45.39 -27.61 -12.45
N ALA A 14 -45.16 -26.64 -11.56
CA ALA A 14 -44.00 -25.77 -11.64
C ALA A 14 -42.74 -26.60 -11.34
N LEU A 15 -42.07 -27.04 -12.40
CA LEU A 15 -40.71 -27.55 -12.35
C LEU A 15 -39.81 -26.38 -11.93
N PHE A 16 -39.49 -26.30 -10.65
CA PHE A 16 -38.37 -25.50 -10.17
C PHE A 16 -37.10 -26.14 -10.70
N SER A 17 -36.66 -25.67 -11.86
CA SER A 17 -35.31 -25.89 -12.35
C SER A 17 -34.34 -25.20 -11.40
N GLY A 18 -33.91 -25.92 -10.36
CA GLY A 18 -32.73 -25.56 -9.58
C GLY A 18 -31.53 -25.63 -10.50
N GLY A 19 -31.23 -24.53 -11.18
CA GLY A 19 -29.94 -24.36 -11.84
C GLY A 19 -28.83 -24.46 -10.80
N PRO A 20 -27.62 -24.89 -11.18
CA PRO A 20 -26.50 -24.93 -10.26
C PRO A 20 -26.28 -23.52 -9.70
N THR A 21 -26.50 -23.35 -8.41
CA THR A 21 -25.94 -22.23 -7.66
C THR A 21 -24.43 -22.45 -7.68
N PHE A 22 -23.73 -21.85 -8.64
CA PHE A 22 -22.30 -21.65 -8.52
C PHE A 22 -22.11 -20.90 -7.20
N ALA A 23 -21.47 -21.54 -6.22
CA ALA A 23 -21.00 -20.83 -5.05
C ALA A 23 -20.17 -19.66 -5.57
N GLU A 24 -20.62 -18.43 -5.32
CA GLU A 24 -19.88 -17.23 -5.72
C GLU A 24 -18.49 -17.36 -5.11
N SER A 25 -17.46 -17.27 -5.97
CA SER A 25 -16.07 -17.38 -5.54
C SER A 25 -15.82 -16.43 -4.36
N GLU A 26 -15.19 -16.88 -3.28
CA GLU A 26 -14.87 -16.02 -2.12
C GLU A 26 -13.96 -14.83 -2.49
N PHE A 27 -13.34 -14.91 -3.68
CA PHE A 27 -12.53 -13.87 -4.33
C PHE A 27 -13.33 -12.88 -5.18
N GLN A 28 -14.62 -13.13 -5.41
CA GLN A 28 -15.47 -12.27 -6.24
C GLN A 28 -15.88 -11.03 -5.44
N SER A 29 -15.42 -9.87 -5.90
CA SER A 29 -15.74 -8.53 -5.38
C SER A 29 -15.72 -8.48 -3.85
N PRO A 30 -14.60 -8.83 -3.19
CA PRO A 30 -14.53 -8.97 -1.75
C PRO A 30 -14.87 -7.68 -1.00
N TRP A 31 -14.73 -6.52 -1.66
CA TRP A 31 -15.11 -5.22 -1.12
C TRP A 31 -16.62 -5.09 -0.85
N SER A 32 -17.46 -5.94 -1.45
CA SER A 32 -18.90 -6.04 -1.18
C SER A 32 -19.18 -6.61 0.22
N ASN A 33 -18.26 -7.42 0.78
CA ASN A 33 -18.36 -7.88 2.16
C ASN A 33 -17.91 -6.75 3.11
N LYS A 34 -18.87 -6.21 3.87
CA LYS A 34 -18.64 -5.08 4.79
C LYS A 34 -17.80 -5.44 6.01
N GLU A 35 -17.62 -6.72 6.32
CA GLU A 35 -16.79 -7.17 7.44
C GLU A 35 -15.30 -7.14 7.11
N ARG A 36 -14.94 -7.19 5.81
CA ARG A 36 -13.55 -7.21 5.37
C ARG A 36 -12.89 -5.83 5.52
N ALA A 37 -11.69 -5.85 6.10
CA ALA A 37 -10.88 -4.68 6.36
C ALA A 37 -10.31 -4.08 5.07
N ILE A 38 -10.27 -2.74 5.04
CA ILE A 38 -9.70 -1.93 3.98
C ILE A 38 -8.36 -1.35 4.45
N VAL A 39 -7.39 -1.34 3.54
CA VAL A 39 -6.11 -0.66 3.72
C VAL A 39 -5.91 0.31 2.56
N LEU A 40 -5.54 1.54 2.85
CA LEU A 40 -5.22 2.51 1.81
C LEU A 40 -3.73 2.56 1.58
N ASP A 41 -3.32 2.85 0.36
CA ASP A 41 -1.94 3.21 0.10
C ASP A 41 -1.82 4.49 -0.74
N GLY A 42 -0.71 5.19 -0.56
CA GLY A 42 -0.47 6.45 -1.23
C GLY A 42 0.92 7.02 -0.99
N TYR A 43 1.19 8.16 -1.58
CA TYR A 43 2.48 8.81 -1.61
C TYR A 43 2.37 10.32 -1.34
N GLU A 44 3.51 11.01 -1.30
CA GLU A 44 3.64 12.40 -0.88
C GLU A 44 2.72 13.37 -1.64
N GLN A 45 2.39 13.07 -2.90
CA GLN A 45 1.54 13.93 -3.71
C GLN A 45 0.06 13.65 -3.52
N ASN A 46 -0.38 12.50 -3.00
CA ASN A 46 -1.82 12.29 -2.81
C ASN A 46 -2.37 13.30 -1.78
N SER A 47 -3.50 13.92 -2.10
CA SER A 47 -4.27 14.72 -1.15
C SER A 47 -5.38 13.86 -0.54
N PHE A 48 -5.35 13.71 0.79
CA PHE A 48 -6.36 12.97 1.54
C PHE A 48 -6.53 13.52 2.96
N ASN A 49 -7.72 13.34 3.54
CA ASN A 49 -8.05 13.75 4.90
C ASN A 49 -8.27 12.52 5.80
N LEU A 50 -7.31 12.26 6.69
CA LEU A 50 -7.34 11.11 7.61
C LEU A 50 -8.55 11.13 8.56
N ALA A 51 -8.97 12.30 9.03
CA ALA A 51 -10.14 12.42 9.91
C ALA A 51 -11.47 12.07 9.22
N GLU A 52 -11.54 12.20 7.90
CA GLU A 52 -12.67 11.73 7.11
C GLU A 52 -12.52 10.25 6.76
N ILE A 53 -11.31 9.79 6.46
CA ILE A 53 -11.00 8.37 6.19
C ILE A 53 -11.46 7.48 7.34
N VAL A 54 -11.14 7.85 8.59
CA VAL A 54 -11.47 7.02 9.77
C VAL A 54 -12.96 6.96 10.11
N ARG A 55 -13.82 7.72 9.40
CA ARG A 55 -15.27 7.55 9.51
C ARG A 55 -15.75 6.27 8.84
N ASP A 56 -14.96 5.71 7.92
CA ASP A 56 -15.17 4.37 7.41
C ASP A 56 -14.51 3.37 8.37
N GLU A 57 -15.33 2.73 9.20
CA GLU A 57 -14.89 1.77 10.23
C GLU A 57 -14.14 0.57 9.64
N ARG A 58 -14.27 0.32 8.33
CA ARG A 58 -13.54 -0.76 7.64
C ARG A 58 -12.08 -0.40 7.41
N VAL A 59 -11.71 0.89 7.37
CA VAL A 59 -10.33 1.30 7.10
C VAL A 59 -9.47 1.04 8.33
N ALA A 60 -8.66 0.00 8.25
CA ALA A 60 -7.83 -0.48 9.36
C ALA A 60 -6.42 0.12 9.36
N GLY A 61 -5.91 0.51 8.18
CA GLY A 61 -4.54 0.97 8.04
C GLY A 61 -4.26 1.78 6.78
N PHE A 62 -3.08 2.40 6.77
CA PHE A 62 -2.56 3.21 5.69
C PHE A 62 -1.08 2.85 5.44
N ILE A 63 -0.71 2.53 4.20
CA ILE A 63 0.66 2.25 3.77
C ILE A 63 1.14 3.43 2.92
N HIS A 64 2.18 4.13 3.33
CA HIS A 64 2.67 5.31 2.61
C HIS A 64 4.02 5.06 1.94
N LYS A 65 4.26 5.63 0.75
CA LYS A 65 5.59 5.59 0.13
C LYS A 65 6.63 6.17 1.08
N GLY A 66 7.58 5.35 1.49
CA GLY A 66 8.69 5.75 2.33
C GLY A 66 9.82 6.29 1.47
N SER A 67 10.30 5.50 0.52
CA SER A 67 11.43 5.89 -0.34
C SER A 67 11.31 5.32 -1.75
N ASP A 68 12.05 5.90 -2.67
CA ASP A 68 12.18 5.48 -4.07
C ASP A 68 13.67 5.44 -4.41
N GLY A 69 14.18 4.25 -4.71
CA GLY A 69 15.57 4.09 -5.12
C GLY A 69 16.61 4.56 -4.11
N MET A 70 17.69 5.16 -4.63
CA MET A 70 18.81 5.68 -3.84
C MET A 70 18.47 7.01 -3.15
N PRO A 71 19.10 7.31 -1.99
CA PRO A 71 18.86 8.57 -1.29
C PRO A 71 19.33 9.77 -2.13
N ALA A 72 18.69 10.92 -1.91
CA ALA A 72 19.12 12.16 -2.52
C ALA A 72 20.54 12.55 -2.05
N ASN A 73 21.38 13.00 -2.98
CA ASN A 73 22.72 13.50 -2.66
C ASN A 73 22.63 14.76 -1.78
N TYR A 74 23.19 14.70 -0.57
CA TYR A 74 23.19 15.83 0.37
C TYR A 74 24.42 16.75 0.22
N HIS A 75 25.52 16.26 -0.36
CA HIS A 75 26.78 17.00 -0.55
C HIS A 75 26.83 17.80 -1.86
N CYS A 76 25.92 18.76 -2.02
CA CYS A 76 25.85 19.54 -3.26
C CYS A 76 27.06 20.48 -3.48
N THR A 77 27.77 20.87 -2.41
CA THR A 77 28.88 21.83 -2.47
C THR A 77 30.10 21.33 -3.24
N ARG A 78 30.23 20.01 -3.45
CA ARG A 78 31.31 19.40 -4.23
C ARG A 78 31.06 19.45 -5.74
N ILE A 79 29.84 19.81 -6.15
CA ILE A 79 29.47 19.95 -7.56
C ILE A 79 29.94 21.33 -8.04
N ARG A 80 30.85 21.34 -9.02
CA ARG A 80 31.44 22.57 -9.59
C ARG A 80 30.49 23.28 -10.54
N ASP A 81 29.70 22.53 -11.30
CA ASP A 81 28.74 23.09 -12.23
C ASP A 81 27.58 23.77 -11.46
N PRO A 82 27.34 25.08 -11.65
CA PRO A 82 26.34 25.80 -10.88
C PRO A 82 24.91 25.28 -11.07
N MET A 83 24.56 24.83 -12.28
CA MET A 83 23.22 24.33 -12.58
C MET A 83 22.98 22.98 -11.88
N GLN A 84 23.94 22.05 -11.97
CA GLN A 84 23.87 20.77 -11.27
C GLN A 84 23.90 20.94 -9.75
N GLN A 85 24.63 21.93 -9.25
CA GLN A 85 24.63 22.26 -7.83
C GLN A 85 23.24 22.74 -7.36
N GLU A 86 22.59 23.63 -8.12
CA GLU A 86 21.24 24.10 -7.77
C GLU A 86 20.19 23.00 -7.89
N LEU A 87 20.30 22.14 -8.91
CA LEU A 87 19.46 20.95 -9.06
C LEU A 87 19.58 20.03 -7.84
N CYS A 88 20.81 19.73 -7.40
CA CYS A 88 21.07 18.94 -6.20
C CYS A 88 20.41 19.56 -4.96
N LYS A 89 20.57 20.88 -4.74
CA LYS A 89 19.96 21.58 -3.61
C LYS A 89 18.44 21.48 -3.64
N ARG A 90 17.83 21.60 -4.82
CA ARG A 90 16.37 21.48 -4.99
C ARG A 90 15.88 20.06 -4.70
N ILE A 91 16.56 19.04 -5.22
CA ILE A 91 16.24 17.64 -4.96
C ILE A 91 16.32 17.36 -3.45
N TRP A 92 17.38 17.80 -2.79
CA TRP A 92 17.55 17.64 -1.34
C TRP A 92 16.44 18.32 -0.52
N ARG A 93 16.08 19.56 -0.88
CA ARG A 93 14.96 20.27 -0.24
C ARG A 93 13.65 19.49 -0.38
N ASN A 94 13.34 19.03 -1.59
CA ASN A 94 12.12 18.26 -1.84
C ASN A 94 12.13 16.95 -1.04
N TYR A 95 13.25 16.23 -1.04
CA TYR A 95 13.45 15.02 -0.27
C TYR A 95 13.19 15.25 1.23
N SER A 96 13.78 16.30 1.81
CA SER A 96 13.59 16.65 3.22
C SER A 96 12.13 16.97 3.54
N VAL A 97 11.45 17.73 2.68
CA VAL A 97 10.03 18.07 2.86
C VAL A 97 9.15 16.83 2.79
N SER A 98 9.40 15.94 1.83
CA SER A 98 8.67 14.68 1.70
C SER A 98 8.85 13.78 2.93
N ARG A 99 10.04 13.76 3.53
CA ARG A 99 10.31 13.01 4.76
C ARG A 99 9.53 13.55 5.95
N GLU A 100 9.51 14.87 6.15
CA GLU A 100 8.72 15.51 7.20
C GLU A 100 7.21 15.27 7.00
N LEU A 101 6.73 15.34 5.76
CA LEU A 101 5.33 15.06 5.43
C LEU A 101 4.97 13.59 5.74
N TYR A 102 5.84 12.64 5.40
CA TYR A 102 5.68 11.24 5.77
C TYR A 102 5.55 11.07 7.28
N GLN A 103 6.47 11.63 8.07
CA GLN A 103 6.45 11.50 9.53
C GLN A 103 5.21 12.16 10.15
N THR A 104 4.76 13.29 9.59
CA THR A 104 3.54 13.97 10.03
C THR A 104 2.30 13.12 9.74
N ARG A 105 2.18 12.56 8.53
CA ARG A 105 1.06 11.69 8.15
C ARG A 105 1.01 10.43 9.00
N ARG A 106 2.17 9.82 9.27
CA ARG A 106 2.33 8.69 10.18
C ARG A 106 1.78 9.01 11.57
N ALA A 107 2.24 10.11 12.18
CA ALA A 107 1.81 10.49 13.52
C ALA A 107 0.29 10.72 13.60
N LEU A 108 -0.29 11.40 12.61
CA LEU A 108 -1.73 11.65 12.54
C LEU A 108 -2.54 10.37 12.34
N ALA A 109 -2.12 9.49 11.42
CA ALA A 109 -2.82 8.23 11.16
C ALA A 109 -2.84 7.34 12.42
N LYS A 110 -1.69 7.21 13.10
CA LYS A 110 -1.60 6.45 14.35
C LYS A 110 -2.43 7.08 15.47
N ALA A 111 -2.44 8.40 15.60
CA ALA A 111 -3.28 9.11 16.57
C ALA A 111 -4.79 8.89 16.33
N LEU A 112 -5.19 8.65 15.08
CA LEU A 112 -6.57 8.30 14.70
C LEU A 112 -6.86 6.79 14.75
N GLY A 113 -5.92 5.98 15.26
CA GLY A 113 -6.12 4.54 15.46
C GLY A 113 -5.95 3.67 14.22
N LEU A 114 -5.40 4.22 13.12
CA LEU A 114 -5.00 3.47 11.94
C LEU A 114 -3.67 2.75 12.18
N LYS A 115 -3.54 1.55 11.63
CA LYS A 115 -2.23 0.91 11.45
C LYS A 115 -1.43 1.65 10.37
N TRP A 116 -0.13 1.76 10.56
CA TRP A 116 0.74 2.46 9.63
C TRP A 116 1.76 1.52 9.00
N GLY A 117 2.02 1.73 7.72
CA GLY A 117 3.01 0.99 6.95
C GLY A 117 3.78 1.89 6.01
N ALA A 118 4.90 1.38 5.52
CA ALA A 118 5.71 2.05 4.52
C ALA A 118 6.10 1.07 3.41
N TYR A 119 6.25 1.59 2.19
CA TYR A 119 6.84 0.83 1.09
C TYR A 119 8.05 1.54 0.48
N HIS A 120 8.95 0.74 -0.09
CA HIS A 120 10.08 1.20 -0.89
C HIS A 120 9.88 0.80 -2.34
N LEU A 121 9.88 1.77 -3.26
CA LEU A 121 9.87 1.48 -4.69
C LEU A 121 11.28 1.09 -5.14
N GLY A 122 11.46 -0.20 -5.43
CA GLY A 122 12.75 -0.76 -5.78
C GLY A 122 13.22 -0.29 -7.16
N ARG A 123 14.40 0.36 -7.21
CA ARG A 123 15.03 0.83 -8.45
C ARG A 123 16.30 0.06 -8.78
N PRO A 124 16.81 0.14 -10.01
CA PRO A 124 18.13 -0.38 -10.34
C PRO A 124 19.19 0.31 -9.46
N GLY A 125 20.13 -0.48 -8.92
CA GLY A 125 21.17 0.02 -8.02
C GLY A 125 21.45 -0.96 -6.88
N ASN A 126 22.28 -0.53 -5.93
CA ASN A 126 22.70 -1.38 -4.82
C ASN A 126 21.51 -1.69 -3.87
N PRO A 127 21.13 -2.97 -3.68
CA PRO A 127 19.97 -3.32 -2.84
C PRO A 127 20.19 -3.04 -1.35
N ILE A 128 21.42 -3.18 -0.85
CA ILE A 128 21.75 -2.93 0.56
C ILE A 128 21.65 -1.43 0.86
N GLU A 129 22.16 -0.58 -0.03
CA GLU A 129 22.07 0.87 0.15
C GLU A 129 20.62 1.36 0.05
N GLN A 130 19.81 0.81 -0.86
CA GLN A 130 18.38 1.08 -0.94
C GLN A 130 17.63 0.63 0.33
N ALA A 131 17.96 -0.55 0.88
CA ALA A 131 17.38 -1.02 2.13
C ALA A 131 17.76 -0.13 3.32
N ASN A 132 19.02 0.30 3.42
CA ASN A 132 19.45 1.26 4.43
C ASN A 132 18.73 2.58 4.30
N HIS A 133 18.67 3.13 3.08
CA HIS A 133 17.93 4.35 2.78
C HIS A 133 16.49 4.26 3.24
N PHE A 134 15.79 3.16 2.91
CA PHE A 134 14.41 2.99 3.30
C PHE A 134 14.20 2.95 4.82
N ILE A 135 15.01 2.15 5.53
CA ILE A 135 14.93 2.03 6.99
C ILE A 135 15.26 3.36 7.67
N ASP A 136 16.27 4.09 7.20
CA ASP A 136 16.68 5.37 7.79
C ASP A 136 15.69 6.50 7.43
N TYR A 137 15.04 6.44 6.26
CA TYR A 137 13.99 7.40 5.90
C TYR A 137 12.77 7.25 6.80
N THR A 138 12.31 6.00 6.96
CA THR A 138 11.01 5.69 7.58
C THR A 138 11.09 5.50 9.09
N GLU A 139 12.23 5.04 9.60
CA GLU A 139 12.46 4.72 11.02
C GLU A 139 11.31 3.86 11.60
N PRO A 140 11.06 2.67 11.01
CA PRO A 140 9.86 1.91 11.30
C PRO A 140 9.93 1.30 12.70
N THR A 141 8.87 1.54 13.48
CA THR A 141 8.66 0.90 14.80
C THR A 141 8.20 -0.54 14.65
N ALA A 142 8.20 -1.32 15.73
CA ALA A 142 7.87 -2.75 15.68
C ALA A 142 6.43 -3.04 15.22
N ASP A 143 5.49 -2.08 15.32
CA ASP A 143 4.10 -2.23 14.91
C ASP A 143 3.82 -1.68 13.50
N GLU A 144 4.85 -1.32 12.73
CA GLU A 144 4.71 -0.72 11.40
C GLU A 144 5.06 -1.70 10.28
N LEU A 145 4.21 -1.73 9.26
CA LEU A 145 4.41 -2.59 8.10
C LEU A 145 5.55 -2.06 7.24
N ILE A 146 6.35 -2.98 6.73
CA ILE A 146 7.45 -2.71 5.81
C ILE A 146 7.14 -3.46 4.52
N ALA A 147 7.22 -2.79 3.38
CA ALA A 147 6.98 -3.38 2.08
C ALA A 147 8.10 -3.06 1.08
N ILE A 148 8.37 -4.00 0.18
CA ILE A 148 9.12 -3.75 -1.04
C ILE A 148 8.13 -3.76 -2.21
N ASP A 149 8.21 -2.73 -3.05
CA ASP A 149 7.40 -2.55 -4.24
C ASP A 149 8.25 -2.81 -5.49
N ILE A 150 7.86 -3.86 -6.22
CA ILE A 150 8.45 -4.26 -7.51
C ILE A 150 7.36 -4.25 -8.58
N GLU A 151 7.27 -3.15 -9.31
CA GLU A 151 6.23 -2.92 -10.31
C GLU A 151 6.33 -3.84 -11.53
N ASN A 152 7.53 -4.24 -11.96
CA ASN A 152 7.73 -5.21 -13.05
C ASN A 152 9.13 -5.87 -13.04
N ASN A 153 9.40 -6.75 -14.00
CA ASN A 153 10.64 -7.53 -14.10
C ASN A 153 11.75 -6.87 -14.95
N ASP A 154 11.59 -5.62 -15.39
CA ASP A 154 12.57 -4.90 -16.20
C ASP A 154 13.68 -4.33 -15.28
N PRO A 155 14.89 -4.95 -15.27
CA PRO A 155 15.97 -4.55 -14.36
C PRO A 155 16.59 -3.19 -14.74
N GLU A 156 16.25 -2.62 -15.89
CA GLU A 156 16.66 -1.26 -16.27
C GLU A 156 15.76 -0.20 -15.62
N LYS A 157 14.57 -0.58 -15.16
CA LYS A 157 13.58 0.34 -14.57
C LYS A 157 13.31 0.10 -13.09
N PHE A 158 13.42 -1.15 -12.65
CA PHE A 158 13.13 -1.59 -11.29
C PHE A 158 14.26 -2.45 -10.74
N MET A 159 14.27 -2.64 -9.42
CA MET A 159 15.20 -3.54 -8.76
C MET A 159 15.05 -4.95 -9.33
N SER A 160 16.17 -5.60 -9.67
CA SER A 160 16.11 -6.99 -10.14
C SER A 160 15.56 -7.91 -9.04
N LEU A 161 14.91 -9.01 -9.43
CA LEU A 161 14.37 -9.96 -8.43
C LEU A 161 15.48 -10.58 -7.56
N ARG A 162 16.70 -10.72 -8.10
CA ARG A 162 17.86 -11.18 -7.31
C ARG A 162 18.28 -10.15 -6.27
N ASP A 163 18.27 -8.87 -6.64
CA ASP A 163 18.59 -7.77 -5.71
C ASP A 163 17.48 -7.58 -4.67
N ALA A 164 16.23 -7.83 -5.04
CA ALA A 164 15.10 -7.78 -4.13
C ALA A 164 15.15 -8.87 -3.04
N GLU A 165 15.72 -10.05 -3.30
CA GLU A 165 16.05 -11.04 -2.25
C GLU A 165 17.03 -10.43 -1.23
N ILE A 166 18.11 -9.82 -1.71
CA ILE A 166 19.15 -9.20 -0.86
C ILE A 166 18.56 -8.04 -0.05
N PHE A 167 17.72 -7.21 -0.67
CA PHE A 167 16.98 -6.15 0.02
C PHE A 167 16.12 -6.73 1.15
N ALA A 168 15.34 -7.77 0.89
CA ALA A 168 14.45 -8.38 1.88
C ALA A 168 15.21 -9.00 3.05
N GLU A 169 16.34 -9.66 2.79
CA GLU A 169 17.25 -10.16 3.82
C GLU A 169 17.84 -9.03 4.67
N HIS A 170 18.31 -7.95 4.03
CA HIS A 170 18.91 -6.82 4.75
C HIS A 170 17.88 -6.08 5.60
N VAL A 171 16.63 -5.96 5.12
CA VAL A 171 15.51 -5.46 5.91
C VAL A 171 15.24 -6.37 7.11
N LYS A 172 15.19 -7.70 6.94
CA LYS A 172 15.04 -8.64 8.07
C LYS A 172 16.15 -8.47 9.09
N PHE A 173 17.39 -8.31 8.64
CA PHE A 173 18.55 -8.07 9.51
C PHE A 173 18.42 -6.77 10.31
N ARG A 174 18.02 -5.66 9.68
CA ARG A 174 17.93 -4.35 10.33
C ARG A 174 16.68 -4.11 11.17
N ALA A 175 15.53 -4.65 10.74
CA ALA A 175 14.22 -4.39 11.34
C ALA A 175 13.64 -5.58 12.11
N GLY A 176 14.32 -6.73 12.09
CA GLY A 176 13.91 -7.96 12.79
C GLY A 176 12.73 -8.70 12.13
N ARG A 177 12.19 -8.20 11.02
CA ARG A 177 11.05 -8.80 10.29
C ARG A 177 11.21 -8.64 8.77
N TYR A 178 10.66 -9.59 8.02
CA TYR A 178 10.67 -9.51 6.56
C TYR A 178 9.68 -8.44 6.07
N PRO A 179 9.97 -7.78 4.92
CA PRO A 179 8.97 -6.95 4.27
C PRO A 179 7.85 -7.81 3.67
N ILE A 180 6.72 -7.19 3.36
CA ILE A 180 5.74 -7.75 2.41
C ILE A 180 6.14 -7.39 0.98
N LEU A 181 5.75 -8.21 0.00
CA LEU A 181 6.04 -7.98 -1.42
C LEU A 181 4.82 -7.39 -2.12
N TYR A 182 4.91 -6.14 -2.58
CA TYR A 182 3.97 -5.59 -3.54
C TYR A 182 4.41 -5.90 -4.96
N THR A 183 3.51 -6.48 -5.77
CA THR A 183 3.75 -6.67 -7.19
C THR A 183 2.49 -7.00 -8.00
N ASN A 184 2.58 -6.88 -9.32
CA ASN A 184 1.49 -7.19 -10.24
C ASN A 184 1.37 -8.69 -10.57
N GLY A 185 0.29 -9.06 -11.28
CA GLY A 185 0.01 -10.43 -11.71
C GLY A 185 1.12 -11.14 -12.50
N ILE A 186 1.83 -10.43 -13.37
CA ILE A 186 2.88 -10.97 -14.24
C ILE A 186 4.12 -11.29 -13.41
N THR A 187 4.58 -10.33 -12.61
CA THR A 187 5.75 -10.50 -11.74
C THR A 187 5.50 -11.53 -10.65
N ALA A 188 4.33 -11.51 -9.99
CA ALA A 188 3.96 -12.52 -9.01
C ALA A 188 3.98 -13.94 -9.61
N LYS A 189 3.46 -14.11 -10.83
CA LYS A 189 3.54 -15.40 -11.53
C LYS A 189 4.98 -15.81 -11.81
N TYR A 190 5.81 -14.89 -12.30
CA TYR A 190 7.21 -15.18 -12.58
C TYR A 190 7.97 -15.63 -11.34
N ILE A 191 7.82 -14.93 -10.21
CA ILE A 191 8.43 -15.30 -8.93
C ILE A 191 7.96 -16.68 -8.45
N ALA A 192 6.66 -16.98 -8.59
CA ALA A 192 6.10 -18.28 -8.20
C ALA A 192 6.62 -19.45 -9.06
N ASP A 193 6.71 -19.24 -10.38
CA ASP A 193 7.24 -20.22 -11.32
C ASP A 193 8.74 -20.49 -11.08
N HIS A 194 9.49 -19.47 -10.65
CA HIS A 194 10.94 -19.53 -10.37
C HIS A 194 11.25 -19.55 -8.85
N ARG A 195 10.35 -20.05 -8.01
CA ARG A 195 10.47 -20.01 -6.53
C ARG A 195 11.74 -20.67 -5.96
N LEU A 196 12.36 -21.59 -6.70
CA LEU A 196 13.63 -22.21 -6.31
C LEU A 196 14.82 -21.26 -6.52
N GLU A 197 14.71 -20.33 -7.47
CA GLU A 197 15.69 -19.27 -7.72
C GLU A 197 15.49 -18.09 -6.76
N PHE A 198 14.24 -17.89 -6.31
CA PHE A 198 13.80 -16.82 -5.42
C PHE A 198 13.20 -17.35 -4.10
N PRO A 199 14.01 -17.99 -3.24
CA PRO A 199 13.50 -18.70 -2.06
C PRO A 199 12.93 -17.78 -0.97
N ILE A 200 13.23 -16.48 -0.95
CA ILE A 200 12.67 -15.53 0.03
C ILE A 200 11.51 -14.76 -0.58
N LEU A 201 11.68 -14.16 -1.77
CA LEU A 201 10.64 -13.38 -2.44
C LEU A 201 9.41 -14.21 -2.72
N SER A 202 9.57 -15.46 -3.17
CA SER A 202 8.44 -16.38 -3.38
C SER A 202 7.72 -16.77 -2.09
N ARG A 203 8.21 -16.31 -0.93
CA ARG A 203 7.64 -16.58 0.37
C ARG A 203 7.33 -15.32 1.19
N LEU A 204 7.62 -14.13 0.70
CA LEU A 204 7.14 -12.91 1.35
C LEU A 204 5.61 -12.88 1.32
N PRO A 205 4.93 -12.32 2.35
CA PRO A 205 3.49 -12.09 2.27
C PRO A 205 3.15 -11.24 1.04
N LEU A 206 2.19 -11.68 0.24
CA LEU A 206 1.89 -11.08 -1.05
C LEU A 206 0.89 -9.94 -0.92
N TRP A 207 1.31 -8.74 -1.30
CA TRP A 207 0.46 -7.61 -1.61
C TRP A 207 0.23 -7.56 -3.14
N TYR A 208 -0.90 -8.10 -3.56
CA TYR A 208 -1.17 -8.41 -4.95
C TYR A 208 -1.88 -7.26 -5.66
N ALA A 209 -1.32 -6.72 -6.74
CA ALA A 209 -1.98 -5.72 -7.57
C ALA A 209 -2.75 -6.37 -8.72
N ARG A 210 -4.09 -6.30 -8.68
CA ARG A 210 -4.96 -6.83 -9.73
C ARG A 210 -6.31 -6.11 -9.76
N TYR A 211 -6.61 -5.39 -10.83
CA TYR A 211 -7.80 -4.54 -10.91
C TYR A 211 -9.02 -5.27 -11.52
N GLU A 212 -9.34 -6.45 -11.00
CA GLU A 212 -10.41 -7.32 -11.52
C GLU A 212 -11.48 -7.60 -10.45
N SER A 213 -12.69 -7.97 -10.88
CA SER A 213 -13.78 -8.31 -9.95
C SER A 213 -13.69 -9.71 -9.36
N ASP A 214 -12.83 -10.57 -9.90
CA ASP A 214 -12.59 -11.92 -9.39
C ASP A 214 -11.12 -12.30 -9.68
N ILE A 215 -10.44 -12.84 -8.68
CA ILE A 215 -9.05 -13.28 -8.77
C ILE A 215 -8.88 -14.78 -8.47
N ALA A 216 -9.98 -15.54 -8.32
CA ALA A 216 -9.91 -16.98 -8.14
C ALA A 216 -9.05 -17.69 -9.20
N PRO A 217 -9.08 -17.33 -10.50
CA PRO A 217 -8.21 -17.96 -11.50
C PRO A 217 -6.71 -17.76 -11.28
N HIS A 218 -6.32 -16.87 -10.35
CA HIS A 218 -4.93 -16.54 -10.08
C HIS A 218 -4.36 -17.26 -8.85
N PHE A 219 -5.20 -17.89 -8.03
CA PHE A 219 -4.78 -18.58 -6.81
C PHE A 219 -5.27 -20.03 -6.80
N PRO A 220 -4.56 -20.93 -6.12
CA PRO A 220 -3.24 -20.75 -5.50
C PRO A 220 -2.11 -20.51 -6.52
N LYS A 221 -1.00 -19.90 -6.07
CA LYS A 221 0.14 -19.47 -6.88
C LYS A 221 1.48 -19.73 -6.17
N GLY A 222 2.19 -20.78 -6.58
CA GLY A 222 3.47 -21.15 -5.95
C GLY A 222 3.28 -21.43 -4.45
N ASN A 223 3.99 -20.69 -3.59
CA ASN A 223 3.80 -20.81 -2.13
C ASN A 223 2.59 -20.02 -1.61
N TRP A 224 1.98 -19.16 -2.43
CA TRP A 224 0.85 -18.32 -2.03
C TRP A 224 -0.47 -19.04 -2.26
N GLN A 225 -1.12 -19.44 -1.17
CA GLN A 225 -2.49 -19.97 -1.23
C GLN A 225 -3.53 -18.85 -1.35
N ASP A 226 -3.16 -17.66 -0.90
CA ASP A 226 -3.98 -16.46 -0.88
C ASP A 226 -3.09 -15.20 -0.86
N TYR A 227 -3.68 -14.02 -0.96
CA TYR A 227 -3.03 -12.73 -0.76
C TYR A 227 -3.01 -12.33 0.73
N ALA A 228 -1.98 -11.59 1.13
CA ALA A 228 -1.99 -10.88 2.41
C ALA A 228 -2.78 -9.56 2.30
N LEU A 229 -2.59 -8.85 1.18
CA LEU A 229 -3.36 -7.68 0.78
C LEU A 229 -3.62 -7.75 -0.72
N TRP A 230 -4.77 -7.28 -1.17
CA TRP A 230 -5.10 -7.17 -2.59
C TRP A 230 -5.45 -5.72 -2.94
N GLN A 231 -4.63 -5.08 -3.77
CA GLN A 231 -4.93 -3.78 -4.38
C GLN A 231 -5.91 -3.96 -5.54
N PHE A 232 -7.16 -3.57 -5.32
CA PHE A 232 -8.25 -3.79 -6.27
C PHE A 232 -8.76 -2.49 -6.91
N THR A 233 -8.43 -1.34 -6.30
CA THR A 233 -8.73 -0.02 -6.86
C THR A 233 -7.45 0.76 -7.05
N SER A 234 -7.33 1.43 -8.20
CA SER A 234 -6.36 2.47 -8.46
C SER A 234 -6.94 3.55 -9.37
N GLN A 235 -6.14 4.57 -9.69
CA GLN A 235 -6.54 5.58 -10.69
C GLN A 235 -6.95 4.98 -12.05
N SER A 236 -6.46 3.78 -12.38
CA SER A 236 -6.76 3.11 -13.65
C SER A 236 -8.22 2.64 -13.76
N ASN A 237 -8.86 2.31 -12.63
CA ASN A 237 -10.23 1.80 -12.59
C ASN A 237 -11.20 2.61 -11.69
N CYS A 238 -10.74 3.75 -11.16
CA CYS A 238 -11.55 4.71 -10.39
C CYS A 238 -11.67 6.07 -11.11
N ASN A 239 -12.85 6.36 -11.66
CA ASN A 239 -13.17 7.61 -12.33
C ASN A 239 -14.45 8.26 -11.75
N LYS A 240 -14.98 9.28 -12.44
CA LYS A 240 -16.18 10.02 -11.99
C LYS A 240 -17.43 9.14 -11.99
N GLN A 241 -17.51 8.19 -12.91
CA GLN A 241 -18.69 7.37 -13.18
C GLN A 241 -18.61 6.01 -12.48
N ARG A 242 -17.43 5.38 -12.48
CA ARG A 242 -17.20 4.03 -11.97
C ARG A 242 -15.96 4.03 -11.07
N CYS A 243 -16.12 3.48 -9.87
CA CYS A 243 -15.03 3.22 -8.95
C CYS A 243 -15.44 2.04 -8.06
N PRO A 244 -14.67 0.94 -7.97
CA PRO A 244 -15.06 -0.22 -7.16
C PRO A 244 -15.29 0.15 -5.69
N TYR A 245 -14.40 0.98 -5.14
CA TYR A 245 -14.52 1.50 -3.79
C TYR A 245 -13.83 2.86 -3.67
N ARG A 246 -14.43 3.80 -2.93
CA ARG A 246 -13.82 5.09 -2.64
C ARG A 246 -14.13 5.52 -1.20
N PRO A 247 -13.15 5.42 -0.30
CA PRO A 247 -13.33 5.85 1.09
C PRO A 247 -13.65 7.35 1.19
N PRO A 248 -14.32 7.79 2.26
CA PRO A 248 -14.46 9.21 2.57
C PRO A 248 -13.08 9.86 2.75
N GLY A 249 -12.97 11.15 2.41
CA GLY A 249 -11.73 11.90 2.58
C GLY A 249 -10.65 11.64 1.54
N THR A 250 -10.91 10.83 0.51
CA THR A 250 -9.94 10.52 -0.54
C THR A 250 -10.35 11.02 -1.93
N ASN A 251 -9.32 11.29 -2.74
CA ASN A 251 -9.44 11.51 -4.17
C ASN A 251 -9.43 10.16 -4.93
N ARG A 252 -9.49 10.18 -6.27
CA ARG A 252 -9.54 8.98 -7.12
C ARG A 252 -8.17 8.36 -7.41
N ASP A 253 -7.11 9.05 -7.02
CA ASP A 253 -5.71 8.67 -7.14
C ASP A 253 -5.18 8.01 -5.87
N ILE A 254 -6.03 7.76 -4.86
CA ILE A 254 -5.69 6.87 -3.75
C ILE A 254 -5.95 5.43 -4.17
N ASP A 255 -5.02 4.55 -3.84
CA ASP A 255 -5.17 3.13 -4.10
C ASP A 255 -5.82 2.45 -2.88
N VAL A 256 -6.68 1.46 -3.16
CA VAL A 256 -7.50 0.79 -2.15
C VAL A 256 -7.23 -0.70 -2.19
N ASN A 257 -6.96 -1.22 -0.99
CA ASN A 257 -6.62 -2.61 -0.74
C ASN A 257 -7.63 -3.27 0.19
N ILE A 258 -7.73 -4.58 0.08
CA ILE A 258 -8.54 -5.41 0.96
C ILE A 258 -7.68 -6.52 1.57
N ALA A 259 -8.01 -6.88 2.81
CA ALA A 259 -7.53 -8.11 3.44
C ALA A 259 -8.71 -9.07 3.59
N ASP A 260 -8.48 -10.37 3.47
CA ASP A 260 -9.48 -11.39 3.83
C ASP A 260 -9.53 -11.60 5.34
N MET A 261 -9.75 -10.51 6.07
CA MET A 261 -9.76 -10.43 7.52
C MET A 261 -10.71 -9.31 7.95
N THR A 262 -11.33 -9.47 9.12
CA THR A 262 -11.99 -8.35 9.80
C THR A 262 -10.97 -7.31 10.28
N VAL A 263 -11.42 -6.09 10.60
CA VAL A 263 -10.53 -5.03 11.12
C VAL A 263 -9.76 -5.47 12.38
N PRO A 264 -10.39 -6.12 13.40
CA PRO A 264 -9.65 -6.62 14.55
C PRO A 264 -8.64 -7.72 14.20
N GLU A 265 -8.94 -8.61 13.26
CA GLU A 265 -8.02 -9.66 12.81
C GLU A 265 -6.82 -9.07 12.09
N LEU A 266 -7.04 -8.15 11.15
CA LEU A 266 -5.96 -7.46 10.45
C LEU A 266 -5.08 -6.68 11.42
N LYS A 267 -5.67 -5.98 12.40
CA LYS A 267 -4.90 -5.24 13.43
C LYS A 267 -4.02 -6.16 14.28
N ARG A 268 -4.39 -7.43 14.46
CA ARG A 268 -3.57 -8.46 15.15
C ARG A 268 -2.50 -9.07 14.24
N ALA A 269 -2.81 -9.27 12.95
CA ALA A 269 -1.86 -9.78 11.97
C ALA A 269 -0.79 -8.75 11.58
N TRP A 270 -1.12 -7.45 11.66
CA TRP A 270 -0.20 -6.35 11.41
C TRP A 270 0.98 -6.35 12.39
N PRO A 271 2.24 -6.16 11.95
CA PRO A 271 2.67 -5.69 10.63
C PRO A 271 3.03 -6.79 9.62
N PHE A 272 2.59 -8.04 9.85
CA PHE A 272 3.18 -9.24 9.25
C PHE A 272 4.67 -9.35 9.64
N GLY A 273 5.48 -10.09 8.87
CA GLY A 273 6.93 -10.14 9.12
C GLY A 273 7.60 -11.51 9.01
N GLU A 274 6.80 -12.55 8.79
CA GLU A 274 7.25 -13.92 8.62
C GLU A 274 7.04 -14.39 7.18
N LEU A 275 7.89 -15.32 6.75
CA LEU A 275 7.76 -15.97 5.44
C LEU A 275 6.59 -16.95 5.47
N VAL A 276 5.80 -16.98 4.40
CA VAL A 276 4.79 -18.03 4.19
C VAL A 276 5.48 -19.39 4.05
N LYS A 277 4.73 -20.46 4.32
CA LYS A 277 5.25 -21.83 4.25
C LYS A 277 5.66 -22.17 2.82
N ALA A 278 6.83 -22.79 2.66
CA ALA A 278 7.23 -23.35 1.38
C ALA A 278 6.37 -24.58 1.06
N ILE A 279 5.90 -24.68 -0.18
CA ILE A 279 5.14 -25.83 -0.66
C ILE A 279 6.06 -26.69 -1.52
N PRO A 280 6.24 -27.98 -1.19
CA PRO A 280 7.06 -28.89 -1.99
C PRO A 280 6.59 -28.94 -3.45
N PRO A 281 7.48 -29.12 -4.44
CA PRO A 281 7.10 -29.16 -5.86
C PRO A 281 6.02 -30.19 -6.20
N ASN A 282 6.00 -31.32 -5.50
CA ASN A 282 5.02 -32.39 -5.72
C ASN A 282 3.63 -32.07 -5.14
N ASP A 283 3.53 -31.08 -4.27
CA ASP A 283 2.31 -30.70 -3.55
C ASP A 283 1.73 -29.38 -4.08
N LEU A 284 2.15 -28.94 -5.27
CA LEU A 284 1.64 -27.69 -5.84
C LEU A 284 0.16 -27.84 -6.18
N PRO A 285 -0.70 -27.02 -5.57
CA PRO A 285 -2.13 -27.04 -5.87
C PRO A 285 -2.41 -26.45 -7.26
N LYS A 286 -3.48 -26.94 -7.89
CA LYS A 286 -3.98 -26.38 -9.16
C LYS A 286 -4.85 -25.14 -8.91
N PRO A 287 -4.96 -24.22 -9.88
CA PRO A 287 -5.84 -23.06 -9.76
C PRO A 287 -7.32 -23.47 -9.84
N ASP A 288 -7.94 -23.80 -8.71
CA ASP A 288 -9.37 -24.06 -8.60
C ASP A 288 -9.80 -24.22 -7.12
N THR A 289 -10.28 -23.10 -6.55
CA THR A 289 -10.79 -22.90 -5.17
C THR A 289 -9.73 -22.78 -4.07
N LYS A 290 -9.98 -21.83 -3.14
CA LYS A 290 -9.12 -21.57 -1.97
C LYS A 290 -9.04 -22.85 -1.13
N PRO A 291 -7.84 -23.41 -0.85
CA PRO A 291 -7.74 -24.50 0.10
C PRO A 291 -8.16 -24.00 1.47
N VAL A 292 -9.00 -24.79 2.16
CA VAL A 292 -9.47 -24.48 3.52
C VAL A 292 -8.25 -24.20 4.39
N SER A 293 -8.17 -22.98 4.93
CA SER A 293 -7.09 -22.58 5.82
C SER A 293 -7.00 -23.59 6.96
N GLN A 294 -5.89 -24.32 7.08
CA GLN A 294 -5.67 -25.16 8.25
C GLN A 294 -5.61 -24.24 9.46
N PRO A 295 -6.39 -24.49 10.53
CA PRO A 295 -6.28 -23.69 11.74
C PRO A 295 -4.83 -23.76 12.20
N ASN A 296 -4.25 -22.59 12.51
CA ASN A 296 -2.97 -22.50 13.18
C ASN A 296 -3.03 -23.43 14.39
N VAL A 297 -2.35 -24.58 14.31
CA VAL A 297 -2.08 -25.39 15.49
C VAL A 297 -1.25 -24.49 16.39
N LEU A 298 -1.93 -23.87 17.35
CA LEU A 298 -1.31 -23.21 18.49
C LEU A 298 -0.45 -24.29 19.14
N VAL A 299 0.84 -24.30 18.82
CA VAL A 299 1.82 -25.00 19.65
C VAL A 299 1.78 -24.25 20.97
N ALA A 300 1.01 -24.79 21.91
CA ALA A 300 0.98 -24.35 23.28
C ALA A 300 2.41 -24.44 23.80
N SER A 301 3.09 -23.30 23.88
CA SER A 301 4.36 -23.21 24.58
C SER A 301 4.06 -23.50 26.04
N ALA A 302 4.35 -24.73 26.47
CA ALA A 302 4.32 -25.10 27.87
C ALA A 302 5.40 -24.26 28.59
N ARG A 303 5.00 -23.15 29.21
CA ARG A 303 5.84 -22.46 30.18
C ARG A 303 5.80 -23.24 31.50
N PRO A 304 6.95 -23.47 32.15
CA PRO A 304 6.97 -24.11 33.45
C PRO A 304 6.36 -23.18 34.51
N LEU A 305 5.56 -23.77 35.40
CA LEU A 305 4.99 -23.16 36.59
C LEU A 305 6.11 -22.56 37.45
N LEU A 306 6.11 -21.24 37.61
CA LEU A 306 6.76 -20.56 38.72
C LEU A 306 5.70 -19.86 39.56
N THR A 307 5.82 -20.15 40.85
CA THR A 307 4.93 -19.84 41.96
C THR A 307 4.68 -18.35 42.15
N VAL A 308 3.40 -18.06 42.40
CA VAL A 308 2.84 -16.78 42.83
C VAL A 308 3.49 -16.31 44.14
N ASN A 309 3.89 -15.05 44.18
CA ASN A 309 3.79 -14.29 45.42
C ASN A 309 3.15 -12.93 45.14
N SER A 310 2.16 -12.63 45.98
CA SER A 310 1.14 -11.59 45.88
C SER A 310 1.63 -10.20 46.29
N GLY A 311 1.12 -9.17 45.60
CA GLY A 311 0.93 -7.84 46.20
C GLY A 311 1.02 -6.69 45.21
N GLY A 312 -0.11 -5.99 44.96
CA GLY A 312 -0.06 -4.61 44.45
C GLY A 312 -1.13 -4.19 43.43
N LYS A 313 -2.30 -3.81 43.96
CA LYS A 313 -3.30 -2.81 43.49
C LYS A 313 -3.42 -2.43 42.00
N ALA A 314 -4.67 -2.45 41.55
CA ALA A 314 -5.18 -1.86 40.32
C ALA A 314 -5.21 -0.31 40.33
N ALA A 315 -4.98 0.29 39.16
CA ALA A 315 -5.42 1.64 38.73
C ALA A 315 -5.44 1.61 37.18
N VAL A 316 -6.61 1.53 36.52
CA VAL A 316 -7.51 2.62 36.07
C VAL A 316 -6.81 3.65 35.17
N ASP A 317 -7.23 3.61 33.89
CA ASP A 317 -7.35 4.65 32.85
C ASP A 317 -6.34 5.81 32.78
N GLY A 318 -5.72 5.96 31.61
CA GLY A 318 -4.77 7.03 31.32
C GLY A 318 -4.84 7.46 29.86
N THR A 319 -5.81 8.33 29.56
CA THR A 319 -5.91 9.11 28.32
C THR A 319 -4.61 9.89 28.13
N MET A 320 -3.84 9.58 27.08
CA MET A 320 -2.61 10.30 26.74
C MET A 320 -2.97 11.65 26.12
N THR A 321 -3.08 12.69 26.94
CA THR A 321 -3.01 14.07 26.49
C THR A 321 -1.54 14.47 26.34
N ALA A 322 -1.07 14.59 25.10
CA ALA A 322 0.23 15.16 24.80
C ALA A 322 0.23 16.65 25.19
N SER A 323 0.72 16.96 26.39
CA SER A 323 0.97 18.33 26.83
C SER A 323 2.44 18.65 26.64
N VAL A 324 2.76 19.41 25.59
CA VAL A 324 4.08 20.03 25.42
C VAL A 324 4.17 21.19 26.41
N LEU A 325 5.02 21.05 27.42
CA LEU A 325 5.29 22.09 28.40
C LEU A 325 6.24 23.13 27.76
N LEU A 326 5.70 24.27 27.33
CA LEU A 326 6.50 25.43 26.92
C LEU A 326 6.48 26.47 28.06
N GLN A 327 7.68 26.80 28.55
CA GLN A 327 7.91 27.94 29.44
C GLN A 327 7.43 29.25 28.80
N PRO A 328 7.00 30.24 29.60
CA PRO A 328 6.31 31.41 29.07
C PRO A 328 7.32 32.38 28.47
N ILE A 329 7.49 32.34 27.14
CA ILE A 329 8.01 33.47 26.39
C ILE A 329 6.80 34.20 25.79
N SER A 330 6.62 35.43 26.25
CA SER A 330 5.54 36.33 25.89
C SER A 330 5.34 36.48 24.38
N ARG A 331 4.06 36.47 23.95
CA ARG A 331 3.51 36.86 22.63
C ARG A 331 3.60 35.88 21.46
N PHE A 332 3.40 34.58 21.68
CA PHE A 332 2.87 33.70 20.63
C PHE A 332 1.57 33.06 21.09
N ARG A 333 0.46 33.40 20.42
CA ARG A 333 -0.84 32.72 20.58
C ARG A 333 -0.71 31.36 19.90
N ALA A 334 -0.17 30.35 20.60
CA ALA A 334 -0.18 28.97 20.14
C ALA A 334 -1.64 28.53 20.00
N LYS A 335 -2.16 28.46 18.77
CA LYS A 335 -3.45 27.81 18.52
C LYS A 335 -3.20 26.30 18.67
N THR A 336 -3.76 25.69 19.70
CA THR A 336 -3.85 24.23 19.79
C THR A 336 -4.73 23.77 18.62
N LEU A 337 -4.12 23.12 17.62
CA LEU A 337 -4.83 22.51 16.50
C LEU A 337 -5.19 21.07 16.88
N THR A 338 -6.45 20.68 16.66
CA THR A 338 -6.85 19.28 16.79
C THR A 338 -6.24 18.45 15.66
N VAL A 339 -6.13 17.13 15.87
CA VAL A 339 -5.67 16.17 14.85
C VAL A 339 -6.47 16.33 13.55
N ASP A 340 -7.78 16.53 13.66
CA ASP A 340 -8.68 16.75 12.52
C ASP A 340 -8.37 18.03 11.75
N ALA A 341 -8.16 19.14 12.48
CA ALA A 341 -7.83 20.42 11.87
C ALA A 341 -6.48 20.36 11.15
N LEU A 342 -5.50 19.67 11.74
CA LEU A 342 -4.18 19.47 11.14
C LEU A 342 -4.25 18.57 9.89
N SER A 343 -4.96 17.44 9.98
CA SER A 343 -5.21 16.54 8.84
C SER A 343 -5.85 17.26 7.66
N ALA A 344 -6.93 18.01 7.92
CA ALA A 344 -7.61 18.78 6.89
C ALA A 344 -6.73 19.89 6.30
N SER A 345 -5.89 20.54 7.11
CA SER A 345 -4.97 21.58 6.64
C SER A 345 -3.87 21.01 5.74
N LEU A 346 -3.30 19.86 6.11
CA LEU A 346 -2.28 19.18 5.30
C LEU A 346 -2.85 18.75 3.95
N SER A 347 -4.04 18.14 3.95
CA SER A 347 -4.74 17.76 2.72
C SER A 347 -4.88 18.94 1.75
N ARG A 348 -5.39 20.09 2.22
CA ARG A 348 -5.54 21.29 1.40
C ARG A 348 -4.20 21.84 0.90
N SER A 349 -3.17 21.83 1.74
CA SER A 349 -1.83 22.31 1.37
C SER A 349 -1.24 21.48 0.22
N VAL A 350 -1.34 20.15 0.30
CA VAL A 350 -0.84 19.25 -0.76
C VAL A 350 -1.63 19.44 -2.04
N ALA A 351 -2.97 19.50 -1.96
CA ALA A 351 -3.81 19.76 -3.13
C ALA A 351 -3.45 21.07 -3.84
N HIS A 352 -3.23 22.15 -3.10
CA HIS A 352 -2.85 23.44 -3.66
C HIS A 352 -1.47 23.41 -4.34
N GLN A 353 -0.51 22.69 -3.76
CA GLN A 353 0.83 22.55 -4.35
C GLN A 353 0.77 21.78 -5.69
N MET A 354 -0.02 20.72 -5.78
CA MET A 354 -0.22 19.99 -7.05
C MET A 354 -0.91 20.86 -8.10
N ASP A 355 -1.95 21.61 -7.71
CA ASP A 355 -2.66 22.52 -8.62
C ASP A 355 -1.71 23.58 -9.21
N HIS A 356 -0.78 24.11 -8.40
CA HIS A 356 0.25 25.03 -8.88
C HIS A 356 1.23 24.38 -9.86
N ILE A 357 1.69 23.16 -9.57
CA ILE A 357 2.60 22.41 -10.46
C ILE A 357 1.92 22.12 -11.81
N ASN A 358 0.65 21.74 -11.79
CA ASN A 358 -0.12 21.42 -13.00
C ASN A 358 -0.47 22.66 -13.84
N ARG A 359 -0.71 23.83 -13.21
CA ARG A 359 -0.99 25.09 -13.93
C ARG A 359 0.25 25.80 -14.47
N TYR A 360 1.41 25.54 -13.88
CA TYR A 360 2.69 26.12 -14.30
C TYR A 360 3.76 25.03 -14.36
N PRO A 361 3.76 24.19 -15.41
CA PRO A 361 4.86 23.27 -15.62
C PRO A 361 6.16 24.08 -15.69
N ILE A 362 7.14 23.70 -14.86
CA ILE A 362 8.36 24.46 -14.59
C ILE A 362 9.30 24.59 -15.82
N PHE A 363 8.86 24.08 -16.98
CA PHE A 363 9.51 24.22 -18.29
C PHE A 363 8.61 24.82 -19.39
N ALA A 364 7.65 25.68 -19.06
CA ALA A 364 6.97 26.47 -20.08
C ALA A 364 7.87 27.65 -20.52
N VAL A 365 8.69 27.45 -21.55
CA VAL A 365 9.23 28.58 -22.32
C VAL A 365 8.03 29.32 -22.91
N SER A 366 7.80 30.56 -22.47
CA SER A 366 6.72 31.39 -22.98
C SER A 366 6.81 31.51 -24.52
N PRO A 367 5.70 31.43 -25.27
CA PRO A 367 5.67 31.67 -26.72
C PRO A 367 6.29 33.01 -27.13
N ALA A 368 6.31 33.99 -26.22
CA ALA A 368 6.96 35.27 -26.42
C ALA A 368 8.50 35.20 -26.49
N CYS A 369 9.12 34.15 -25.91
CA CYS A 369 10.56 33.95 -25.93
C CYS A 369 11.03 33.35 -27.29
N LEU A 370 10.22 32.50 -27.90
CA LEU A 370 10.49 31.85 -29.20
C LEU A 370 10.43 32.80 -30.41
N LYS A 371 9.78 33.96 -30.27
CA LYS A 371 9.70 34.96 -31.35
C LYS A 371 10.93 35.87 -31.46
N LYS A 372 11.81 35.86 -30.46
CA LYS A 372 12.96 36.77 -30.35
C LYS A 372 14.29 36.17 -30.80
N VAL A 373 14.33 34.86 -30.99
CA VAL A 373 15.49 34.11 -31.49
C VAL A 373 15.01 33.43 -32.77
N GLY A 374 15.34 34.00 -33.93
CA GLY A 374 14.84 33.57 -35.24
C GLY A 374 15.38 32.20 -35.66
N SER A 375 14.95 31.15 -34.99
CA SER A 375 15.39 29.78 -35.21
C SER A 375 14.16 28.87 -35.30
N THR A 376 13.84 28.43 -36.51
CA THR A 376 12.98 27.28 -36.78
C THR A 376 13.78 26.02 -36.46
N LEU A 377 13.44 25.34 -35.37
CA LEU A 377 13.99 24.01 -35.06
C LEU A 377 12.93 22.97 -35.41
N GLU A 378 13.27 22.07 -36.32
CA GLU A 378 12.54 20.82 -36.55
C GLU A 378 12.46 20.03 -35.24
N VAL A 379 11.28 19.47 -35.00
CA VAL A 379 10.95 18.71 -33.80
C VAL A 379 11.53 17.31 -33.93
N THR A 380 12.83 17.15 -33.68
CA THR A 380 13.42 15.80 -33.56
C THR A 380 14.54 15.62 -32.53
N ASP A 381 15.04 16.66 -31.85
CA ASP A 381 16.04 16.47 -30.79
C ASP A 381 15.61 17.14 -29.48
N LEU A 382 14.74 16.45 -28.73
CA LEU A 382 14.48 16.72 -27.31
C LEU A 382 15.07 15.60 -26.46
N ILE A 383 15.98 16.04 -25.59
CA ILE A 383 16.77 15.33 -24.60
C ILE A 383 15.95 14.25 -23.86
N ARG A 384 16.48 13.01 -23.88
CA ARG A 384 16.01 11.84 -23.12
C ARG A 384 16.08 12.11 -21.62
N HIS A 385 14.91 12.20 -20.99
CA HIS A 385 14.71 11.96 -19.57
C HIS A 385 13.67 10.85 -19.41
N PRO A 386 14.06 9.57 -19.16
CA PRO A 386 13.12 8.48 -18.96
C PRO A 386 12.79 8.38 -17.46
N ALA A 387 12.06 9.34 -16.93
CA ALA A 387 11.35 9.21 -15.68
C ALA A 387 10.25 10.27 -15.70
N LEU A 388 9.00 9.86 -15.51
CA LEU A 388 7.76 10.66 -15.54
C LEU A 388 7.02 10.70 -16.89
N THR A 389 6.60 9.52 -17.35
CA THR A 389 5.34 9.33 -18.10
C THR A 389 4.89 7.86 -17.99
N PRO A 390 3.89 7.52 -17.17
CA PRO A 390 3.04 6.36 -17.41
C PRO A 390 1.70 6.81 -18.03
N PHE A 391 1.02 5.89 -18.72
CA PHE A 391 -0.24 6.04 -19.47
C PHE A 391 -0.10 6.32 -20.98
N LEU A 392 0.43 5.33 -21.69
CA LEU A 392 -0.31 4.63 -22.76
C LEU A 392 -0.11 3.12 -22.59
#